data_AF-A0A841JRQ1-F1
#
_entry.id   AF-A0A841JRQ1-F1
#
_cell.length_a   1.000
_cell.length_b   1.000
_cell.length_c   1.000
_cell.angle_alpha   90.00
_cell.angle_beta   90.00
_cell.angle_gamma   90.00
#
_symmetry.space_group_name_H-M   'P 1'
#
loop_
_entity.id
_entity.type
_entity.pdbx_description
1 polymer ?
#
loop_
_entity_poly.entity_id
_entity_poly.type
_entity_poly.pdbx_seq_one_letter_code
_entity_poly.pdbx_strand_id
1 'polypeptide(L)'
;MTRDWTDAELGKINALAAIQLITVDDALALLGERCVDVYLNGAACWAAVPINVWTYTLSGYQVLKKWLSYRESRLLRRALRPEETQYFAQIVRRIAAILLQAVALDANYLGLIRTATGLSSDH
;
A
#
# COMPACT_ATOMS: atom_id res chain seq x y z
N MET A 1 -1.38 -15.50 -5.84
CA MET A 1 -0.10 -15.77 -6.51
C MET A 1 0.56 -14.42 -6.78
N THR A 2 1.84 -14.25 -6.48
CA THR A 2 2.58 -13.04 -6.87
C THR A 2 3.00 -13.17 -8.33
N ARG A 3 3.12 -12.04 -9.02
CA ARG A 3 3.65 -11.94 -10.38
C ARG A 3 4.58 -10.74 -10.51
N ASP A 4 5.34 -10.73 -11.58
CA ASP A 4 6.24 -9.63 -11.88
C ASP A 4 5.46 -8.44 -12.43
N TRP A 5 6.04 -7.25 -12.28
CA TRP A 5 5.51 -6.05 -12.89
C TRP A 5 5.62 -6.12 -14.42
N THR A 6 4.61 -5.64 -15.11
CA THR A 6 4.70 -5.40 -16.57
C THR A 6 5.45 -4.10 -16.85
N ASP A 7 6.01 -3.95 -18.05
CA ASP A 7 6.71 -2.71 -18.46
C ASP A 7 5.83 -1.46 -18.31
N ALA A 8 4.53 -1.59 -18.62
CA ALA A 8 3.57 -0.51 -18.47
C ALA A 8 3.32 -0.13 -17.00
N GLU A 9 3.36 -1.10 -16.08
CA GLU A 9 3.24 -0.85 -14.65
C GLU A 9 4.53 -0.25 -14.09
N LEU A 10 5.70 -0.75 -14.50
CA LEU A 10 7.00 -0.17 -14.16
C LEU A 10 7.11 1.29 -14.63
N GLY A 11 6.62 1.60 -15.83
CA GLY A 11 6.56 2.98 -16.33
C GLY A 11 5.74 3.91 -15.43
N LYS A 12 4.64 3.41 -14.86
CA LYS A 12 3.82 4.18 -13.88
C LYS A 12 4.55 4.35 -12.55
N ILE A 13 5.25 3.32 -12.07
CA ILE A 13 6.04 3.40 -10.85
C ILE A 13 7.19 4.40 -11.03
N ASN A 14 7.88 4.38 -12.17
CA ASN A 14 8.93 5.33 -12.48
C ASN A 14 8.42 6.78 -12.53
N ALA A 15 7.27 7.01 -13.18
CA ALA A 15 6.65 8.34 -13.19
C ALA A 15 6.26 8.81 -11.78
N LEU A 16 5.75 7.90 -10.93
CA LEU A 16 5.44 8.21 -9.54
C LEU A 16 6.70 8.51 -8.73
N ALA A 17 7.76 7.73 -8.89
CA ALA A 17 9.05 7.93 -8.21
C ALA A 17 9.63 9.31 -8.52
N ALA A 18 9.59 9.72 -9.80
CA ALA A 18 10.03 11.05 -10.22
C ALA A 18 9.24 12.19 -9.54
N ILE A 19 7.92 12.06 -9.41
CA ILE A 19 7.08 13.05 -8.69
C ILE A 19 7.46 13.13 -7.20
N GLN A 20 7.82 11.99 -6.60
CA GLN A 20 8.21 11.90 -5.20
C GLN A 20 9.70 12.21 -4.96
N LEU A 21 10.45 12.56 -6.02
CA LEU A 21 11.89 12.85 -5.96
C LEU A 21 12.71 11.69 -5.37
N ILE A 22 12.32 10.44 -5.67
CA ILE A 22 13.05 9.21 -5.33
C ILE A 22 13.39 8.43 -6.58
N THR A 23 14.32 7.48 -6.49
CA THR A 23 14.63 6.60 -7.63
C THR A 23 13.55 5.52 -7.81
N VAL A 24 13.48 4.93 -9.01
CA VAL A 24 12.57 3.79 -9.26
C VAL A 24 12.95 2.59 -8.40
N ASP A 25 14.25 2.38 -8.13
CA ASP A 25 14.73 1.30 -7.27
C ASP A 25 14.28 1.50 -5.82
N ASP A 26 14.35 2.73 -5.30
CA ASP A 26 13.81 3.07 -3.98
C ASP A 26 12.30 2.84 -3.91
N ALA A 27 11.57 3.25 -4.95
CA ALA A 27 10.13 3.02 -5.03
C ALA A 27 9.80 1.52 -5.06
N LEU A 28 10.56 0.71 -5.78
CA LEU A 28 10.40 -0.75 -5.82
C LEU A 28 10.82 -1.41 -4.51
N ALA A 29 11.83 -0.90 -3.80
CA ALA A 29 12.18 -1.38 -2.47
C ALA A 29 11.02 -1.15 -1.47
N LEU A 30 10.36 0.01 -1.55
CA LEU A 30 9.25 0.40 -0.67
C LEU A 30 7.93 -0.31 -1.03
N LEU A 31 7.59 -0.40 -2.31
CA LEU A 31 6.35 -1.02 -2.80
C LEU A 31 6.46 -2.55 -2.98
N GLY A 32 7.68 -3.03 -3.17
CA GLY A 32 8.08 -4.41 -3.43
C GLY A 32 8.30 -4.71 -4.92
N GLU A 33 9.25 -5.61 -5.20
CA GLU A 33 9.67 -6.00 -6.55
C GLU A 33 8.61 -6.77 -7.36
N ARG A 34 7.54 -7.19 -6.71
CA ARG A 34 6.45 -7.97 -7.30
C ARG A 34 5.10 -7.39 -6.91
N CYS A 35 4.07 -7.81 -7.62
CA CYS A 35 2.70 -7.42 -7.33
C CYS A 35 1.77 -8.64 -7.28
N VAL A 36 0.53 -8.39 -6.86
CA VAL A 36 -0.55 -9.37 -6.90
C VAL A 36 -1.74 -8.79 -7.65
N ASP A 37 -2.42 -9.66 -8.39
CA ASP A 37 -3.76 -9.36 -8.89
C ASP A 37 -4.77 -9.97 -7.92
N VAL A 38 -5.67 -9.12 -7.42
CA VAL A 38 -6.72 -9.53 -6.47
C VAL A 38 -8.00 -9.77 -7.26
N TYR A 39 -8.29 -11.04 -7.52
CA TYR A 39 -9.46 -11.46 -8.29
C TYR A 39 -10.74 -11.38 -7.44
N LEU A 40 -11.71 -10.62 -7.95
CA LEU A 40 -13.08 -10.58 -7.43
C LEU A 40 -13.90 -11.78 -7.92
N ASN A 41 -13.64 -12.19 -9.15
CA ASN A 41 -14.21 -13.34 -9.85
C ASN A 41 -13.32 -13.67 -11.07
N GLY A 42 -13.77 -14.58 -11.95
CA GLY A 42 -13.02 -14.96 -13.14
C GLY A 42 -12.89 -13.88 -14.23
N ALA A 43 -13.61 -12.76 -14.13
CA ALA A 43 -13.63 -11.70 -15.14
C ALA A 43 -13.13 -10.33 -14.62
N ALA A 44 -13.07 -10.13 -13.31
CA ALA A 44 -12.71 -8.85 -12.70
C ALA A 44 -11.64 -9.03 -11.61
N CYS A 45 -10.63 -8.16 -11.65
CA CYS A 45 -9.60 -8.09 -10.62
C CYS A 45 -9.15 -6.64 -10.38
N TRP A 46 -8.60 -6.38 -9.20
CA TRP A 46 -7.69 -5.25 -9.03
C TRP A 46 -6.29 -5.73 -9.37
N ALA A 47 -5.80 -5.30 -10.52
CA ALA A 47 -4.47 -5.64 -10.96
C ALA A 47 -3.39 -4.81 -10.26
N ALA A 48 -2.17 -5.33 -10.24
CA ALA A 48 -0.96 -4.57 -9.91
C ALA A 48 -0.93 -4.01 -8.49
N VAL A 49 -1.51 -4.73 -7.51
CA VAL A 49 -1.39 -4.34 -6.10
C VAL A 49 0.03 -4.66 -5.63
N PRO A 50 0.83 -3.67 -5.19
CA PRO A 50 2.21 -3.93 -4.77
C PRO A 50 2.28 -4.93 -3.62
N ILE A 51 3.29 -5.81 -3.60
CA ILE A 51 3.34 -6.87 -2.60
C ILE A 51 3.45 -6.32 -1.17
N ASN A 52 4.23 -5.26 -0.94
CA ASN A 52 4.36 -4.65 0.39
C ASN A 52 3.06 -3.97 0.84
N VAL A 53 2.25 -3.49 -0.11
CA VAL A 53 0.91 -2.96 0.15
C VAL A 53 -0.05 -4.09 0.51
N TRP A 54 0.00 -5.21 -0.21
CA TRP A 54 -0.82 -6.40 0.04
C TRP A 54 -0.53 -7.04 1.40
N THR A 55 0.74 -7.05 1.82
CA THR A 55 1.18 -7.60 3.11
C THR A 55 1.19 -6.59 4.24
N TYR A 56 0.85 -5.33 3.98
CA TYR A 56 0.87 -4.26 4.99
C TYR A 56 0.01 -4.61 6.21
N THR A 57 0.62 -4.51 7.39
CA THR A 57 -0.01 -4.84 8.67
C THR A 57 -0.22 -3.63 9.55
N LEU A 58 -1.37 -3.55 10.21
CA LEU A 58 -1.65 -2.63 11.30
C LEU A 58 -2.16 -3.44 12.50
N SER A 59 -1.53 -3.25 13.67
CA SER A 59 -1.85 -4.00 14.90
C SER A 59 -1.86 -5.53 14.72
N GLY A 60 -0.91 -6.06 13.95
CA GLY A 60 -0.78 -7.50 13.70
C GLY A 60 -1.69 -8.07 12.61
N TYR A 61 -2.57 -7.26 11.99
CA TYR A 61 -3.48 -7.72 10.95
C TYR A 61 -3.12 -7.16 9.58
N GLN A 62 -3.18 -8.01 8.55
CA GLN A 62 -3.06 -7.57 7.15
C GLN A 62 -4.31 -6.80 6.74
N VAL A 63 -4.17 -5.49 6.56
CA VAL A 63 -5.29 -4.53 6.45
C VAL A 63 -6.22 -4.90 5.29
N LEU A 64 -5.66 -5.15 4.10
CA LEU A 64 -6.44 -5.44 2.90
C LEU A 64 -7.14 -6.80 2.99
N LYS A 65 -6.46 -7.83 3.51
CA LYS A 65 -7.07 -9.16 3.67
C LYS A 65 -8.19 -9.14 4.70
N LYS A 66 -8.02 -8.42 5.80
CA LYS A 66 -9.07 -8.24 6.82
C LYS A 66 -10.25 -7.43 6.29
N TRP A 67 -10.00 -6.41 5.45
CA TRP A 67 -11.08 -5.67 4.79
C TRP A 67 -11.94 -6.59 3.91
N LEU A 68 -11.29 -7.47 3.15
CA LEU A 68 -11.94 -8.45 2.26
C LEU A 68 -12.64 -9.56 3.05
N SER A 69 -12.06 -10.06 4.14
CA SER A 69 -12.63 -11.17 4.91
C SER A 69 -14.00 -10.84 5.49
N TYR A 70 -14.29 -9.58 5.82
CA TYR A 70 -15.62 -9.16 6.27
C TYR A 70 -16.62 -8.93 5.13
N ARG A 71 -16.17 -9.01 3.89
CA ARG A 71 -16.93 -8.65 2.68
C ARG A 71 -17.00 -9.76 1.66
N GLU A 72 -16.67 -10.98 2.06
CA GLU A 72 -16.88 -12.16 1.24
C GLU A 72 -18.37 -12.32 0.93
N SER A 73 -18.68 -12.77 -0.28
CA SER A 73 -20.06 -12.92 -0.74
C SER A 73 -20.91 -13.82 0.17
N ARG A 74 -20.30 -14.85 0.77
CA ARG A 74 -20.95 -15.76 1.74
C ARG A 74 -21.40 -15.02 3.01
N LEU A 75 -20.65 -14.02 3.45
CA LEU A 75 -20.95 -13.22 4.64
C LEU A 75 -21.93 -12.10 4.34
N LEU A 76 -21.71 -11.38 3.23
CA LEU A 76 -22.60 -10.26 2.84
C LEU A 76 -23.93 -10.74 2.25
N ARG A 77 -24.01 -11.98 1.77
CA ARG A 77 -25.13 -12.53 0.98
C ARG A 77 -25.43 -11.74 -0.30
N ARG A 78 -24.44 -11.02 -0.81
CA ARG A 78 -24.49 -10.23 -2.05
C ARG A 78 -23.08 -10.03 -2.61
N ALA A 79 -23.00 -9.59 -3.87
CA ALA A 79 -21.75 -9.09 -4.44
C ALA A 79 -21.31 -7.76 -3.78
N LEU A 80 -20.02 -7.45 -3.91
CA LEU A 80 -19.50 -6.11 -3.61
C LEU A 80 -20.16 -5.09 -4.54
N ARG A 81 -20.50 -3.93 -3.98
CA ARG A 81 -21.00 -2.80 -4.76
C ARG A 81 -19.84 -2.08 -5.47
N PRO A 82 -20.10 -1.33 -6.54
CA PRO A 82 -19.08 -0.53 -7.22
C PRO A 82 -18.33 0.42 -6.27
N GLU A 83 -19.04 1.06 -5.34
CA GLU A 83 -18.44 2.01 -4.40
C GLU A 83 -17.50 1.31 -3.41
N GLU A 84 -17.87 0.10 -2.96
CA GLU A 84 -17.01 -0.74 -2.11
C GLU A 84 -15.76 -1.18 -2.87
N THR A 85 -15.93 -1.47 -4.17
CA THR A 85 -14.84 -1.88 -5.04
C THR A 85 -13.85 -0.73 -5.26
N GLN A 86 -14.37 0.47 -5.49
CA GLN A 86 -13.57 1.69 -5.61
C GLN A 86 -12.88 2.04 -4.28
N TYR A 87 -13.57 1.86 -3.16
CA TYR A 87 -13.01 2.14 -1.84
C TYR A 87 -11.82 1.24 -1.51
N PHE A 88 -11.87 -0.05 -1.86
CA PHE A 88 -10.71 -0.94 -1.73
C PHE A 88 -9.49 -0.40 -2.50
N ALA A 89 -9.68 0.02 -3.75
CA ALA A 89 -8.62 0.61 -4.56
C ALA A 89 -8.07 1.93 -3.95
N GLN A 90 -8.92 2.71 -3.28
CA GLN A 90 -8.47 3.88 -2.53
C GLN A 90 -7.62 3.50 -1.30
N ILE A 91 -7.98 2.44 -0.56
CA ILE A 91 -7.16 1.96 0.56
C ILE A 91 -5.79 1.51 0.05
N VAL A 92 -5.74 0.72 -1.03
CA VAL A 92 -4.49 0.30 -1.68
C VAL A 92 -3.61 1.52 -1.98
N ARG A 93 -4.15 2.55 -2.62
CA ARG A 93 -3.42 3.78 -2.94
C ARG A 93 -2.94 4.54 -1.70
N ARG A 94 -3.75 4.59 -0.63
CA ARG A 94 -3.38 5.26 0.62
C ARG A 94 -2.21 4.55 1.30
N ILE A 95 -2.24 3.23 1.37
CA ILE A 95 -1.14 2.45 1.93
C ILE A 95 0.13 2.63 1.07
N ALA A 96 0.02 2.56 -0.26
CA ALA A 96 1.14 2.81 -1.16
C ALA A 96 1.78 4.20 -0.93
N ALA A 97 0.96 5.23 -0.78
CA ALA A 97 1.43 6.59 -0.48
C ALA A 97 2.17 6.67 0.86
N ILE A 98 1.65 6.01 1.91
CA ILE A 98 2.34 5.94 3.21
C ILE A 98 3.71 5.28 3.08
N LEU A 99 3.80 4.16 2.36
CA LEU A 99 5.07 3.44 2.16
C LEU A 99 6.09 4.28 1.39
N LEU A 100 5.67 4.95 0.32
CA LEU A 100 6.54 5.82 -0.47
C LEU A 100 7.05 7.04 0.32
N GLN A 101 6.31 7.46 1.34
CA GLN A 101 6.68 8.58 2.22
C GLN A 101 7.51 8.14 3.43
N ALA A 102 7.74 6.83 3.64
CA ALA A 102 8.36 6.31 4.86
C ALA A 102 9.71 6.97 5.16
N VAL A 103 10.61 7.06 4.18
CA VAL A 103 11.95 7.65 4.36
C VAL A 103 11.87 9.13 4.75
N ALA A 104 10.98 9.89 4.10
CA ALA A 104 10.80 11.31 4.40
C ALA A 104 10.18 11.52 5.79
N LEU A 105 9.23 10.66 6.18
CA LEU A 105 8.61 10.68 7.51
C LEU A 105 9.62 10.33 8.60
N ASP A 106 10.47 9.33 8.39
CA ASP A 106 11.52 8.93 9.33
C ASP A 106 12.55 10.03 9.51
N ALA A 107 13.02 10.65 8.42
CA ALA A 107 13.94 11.79 8.48
C ALA A 107 13.33 12.99 9.23
N ASN A 108 12.07 13.30 8.94
CA ASN A 108 11.33 14.35 9.65
C ASN A 108 11.21 14.03 11.15
N TYR A 109 10.85 12.79 11.49
CA TYR A 109 10.77 12.34 12.88
C TYR A 109 12.11 12.49 13.61
N LEU A 110 13.22 12.03 13.02
CA LEU A 110 14.55 12.13 13.62
C LEU A 110 15.01 13.58 13.81
N GLY A 111 14.60 14.49 12.92
CA GLY A 111 14.86 15.93 13.07
C GLY A 111 14.08 16.55 14.24
N LEU A 112 12.83 16.15 14.42
CA LEU A 112 11.93 16.72 15.43
C LEU A 112 12.09 16.10 16.81
N ILE A 113 12.47 14.82 16.92
CA ILE A 113 12.46 14.09 18.19
C ILE A 113 13.34 14.75 19.27
N ARG A 114 14.42 15.42 18.87
CA ARG A 114 15.33 16.13 19.79
C ARG A 114 14.73 17.38 20.41
N THR A 115 13.74 17.98 19.74
CA THR A 115 13.05 19.21 20.18
C THR A 115 11.59 18.95 20.54
N ALA A 116 11.14 17.69 20.48
CA ALA A 116 9.77 17.31 20.72
C ALA A 116 9.40 17.53 22.19
N THR A 117 8.29 18.23 22.42
CA THR A 117 7.76 18.48 23.76
C THR A 117 7.30 17.16 24.38
N GLY A 118 7.68 16.90 25.64
CA GLY A 118 7.29 15.69 26.39
C GLY A 118 8.40 14.64 26.52
N LEU A 119 9.56 14.87 25.91
CA LEU A 119 10.80 14.16 26.25
C LEU A 119 11.59 15.05 27.22
N SER A 120 11.46 14.81 28.53
CA SER A 120 12.35 15.46 29.50
C SER A 120 13.77 14.95 29.26
N SER A 121 14.68 15.86 28.94
CA SER A 121 16.11 15.62 28.94
C SER A 121 16.61 15.50 30.38
N ASP A 122 16.28 14.41 31.06
CA ASP A 122 16.89 14.02 32.32
C ASP A 122 16.72 12.51 32.43
N HIS A 123 17.74 11.75 32.01
CA HIS A 123 18.27 10.49 32.56
C HIS A 123 19.56 10.15 31.81
#